data_AF-A9GJE4-F1
#
_entry.id   AF-A9GJE4-F1
#
_cell.length_a   1.000
_cell.length_b   1.000
_cell.length_c   1.000
_cell.angle_alpha   90.00
_cell.angle_beta   90.00
_cell.angle_gamma   90.00
#
_symmetry.space_group_name_H-M   'P 1'
#
loop_
_entity.id
_entity.type
_entity.pdbx_description
1 polymer ?
#
loop_
_entity_poly.entity_id
_entity_poly.type
_entity_poly.pdbx_seq_one_letter_code
_entity_poly.pdbx_strand_id
1 'polypeptide(L)'
;MRTIVIAYEDDYYEELHLLVKALRQDRVLPGMIVEGRPVRGTGNFVHETPRLLRTPLKQTKLPPDRVVCLADADRPQDLVPRAPPAPAGADSAALDQWVRVFEASWKDHLVRESKLSEEAASRLYVCCMRWSKESLLVACPDALLEHAGGRRERVRALLDACVPAPATLSAADFVVSYRKPTECLDRVFQVIADRHYKKGRDDEDLLRLRIKPDAARRAEVMSRCPDLGRLLDVLGP
;
A
#
# COMPACT_ATOMS: atom_id res chain seq x y z
N MET A 1 -24.76 6.83 7.23
CA MET A 1 -23.76 6.43 6.21
C MET A 1 -22.40 6.85 6.74
N ARG A 2 -21.47 5.91 6.99
CA ARG A 2 -20.15 6.23 7.57
C ARG A 2 -19.21 6.81 6.50
N THR A 3 -18.48 7.86 6.85
CA THR A 3 -17.50 8.55 6.03
C THR A 3 -16.08 8.20 6.45
N ILE A 4 -15.26 7.82 5.47
CA ILE A 4 -13.88 7.40 5.70
C ILE A 4 -12.96 8.30 4.87
N VAL A 5 -11.93 8.84 5.53
CA VAL A 5 -10.78 9.49 4.88
C VAL A 5 -9.59 8.56 4.99
N ILE A 6 -8.86 8.39 3.90
CA ILE A 6 -7.62 7.63 3.88
C ILE A 6 -6.46 8.59 3.60
N ALA A 7 -5.52 8.67 4.53
CA ALA A 7 -4.32 9.48 4.42
C ALA A 7 -3.16 8.59 3.95
N TYR A 8 -2.55 8.90 2.82
CA TYR A 8 -1.47 8.12 2.22
C TYR A 8 -0.15 8.87 2.35
N GLU A 9 0.93 8.16 2.61
CA GLU A 9 2.28 8.71 2.52
C GLU A 9 2.64 9.08 1.07
N ASP A 10 2.98 10.34 0.82
CA ASP A 10 3.47 10.86 -0.48
C ASP A 10 2.64 10.41 -1.70
N ASP A 11 3.31 10.21 -2.85
CA ASP A 11 2.78 9.90 -4.18
C ASP A 11 2.23 8.46 -4.30
N TYR A 12 2.01 7.74 -3.20
CA TYR A 12 1.35 6.42 -3.20
C TYR A 12 -0.14 6.46 -3.58
N TYR A 13 -0.62 7.63 -4.00
CA TYR A 13 -1.91 8.08 -3.55
C TYR A 13 -3.05 7.72 -4.50
N GLU A 14 -2.90 7.87 -5.81
CA GLU A 14 -4.07 7.79 -6.68
C GLU A 14 -4.44 6.35 -7.05
N GLU A 15 -3.48 5.53 -7.47
CA GLU A 15 -3.75 4.18 -7.98
C GLU A 15 -4.08 3.19 -6.86
N LEU A 16 -3.37 3.26 -5.74
CA LEU A 16 -3.69 2.45 -4.56
C LEU A 16 -5.07 2.84 -4.02
N HIS A 17 -5.45 4.12 -4.08
CA HIS A 17 -6.79 4.55 -3.71
C HIS A 17 -7.87 3.99 -4.64
N LEU A 18 -7.63 3.99 -5.95
CA LEU A 18 -8.53 3.35 -6.92
C LEU A 18 -8.65 1.84 -6.71
N LEU A 19 -7.55 1.16 -6.41
CA LEU A 19 -7.53 -0.27 -6.05
C LEU A 19 -8.42 -0.55 -4.84
N VAL A 20 -8.20 0.20 -3.76
CA VAL A 20 -8.95 0.04 -2.51
C VAL A 20 -10.44 0.27 -2.76
N LYS A 21 -10.82 1.27 -3.58
CA LYS A 21 -12.22 1.49 -3.95
C LYS A 21 -12.81 0.30 -4.72
N ALA A 22 -12.08 -0.28 -5.67
CA ALA A 22 -12.53 -1.44 -6.44
C ALA A 22 -12.68 -2.69 -5.55
N LEU A 23 -11.69 -2.98 -4.69
CA LEU A 23 -11.72 -4.13 -3.79
C LEU A 23 -12.87 -4.05 -2.77
N ARG A 24 -13.18 -2.85 -2.28
CA ARG A 24 -14.35 -2.65 -1.43
C ARG A 24 -15.67 -2.93 -2.14
N GLN A 25 -15.77 -2.57 -3.41
CA GLN A 25 -16.95 -2.88 -4.23
C GLN A 25 -17.12 -4.38 -4.37
N ASP A 26 -16.05 -5.12 -4.65
CA ASP A 26 -16.09 -6.59 -4.73
C ASP A 26 -16.54 -7.25 -3.42
N ARG A 27 -16.10 -6.71 -2.28
CA ARG A 27 -16.47 -7.21 -0.95
C ARG A 27 -17.80 -6.65 -0.42
N VAL A 28 -18.47 -5.78 -1.17
CA VAL A 28 -19.74 -5.13 -0.76
C VAL A 28 -19.62 -4.41 0.59
N LEU A 29 -18.46 -3.79 0.88
CA LEU A 29 -18.18 -3.23 2.20
C LEU A 29 -18.96 -1.93 2.46
N PRO A 30 -19.67 -1.80 3.61
CA PRO A 30 -20.51 -0.65 3.91
C PRO A 30 -19.67 0.61 4.22
N GLY A 31 -20.25 1.78 3.95
CA GLY A 31 -19.61 3.09 4.15
C GLY A 31 -18.95 3.65 2.89
N MET A 32 -18.72 4.97 2.89
CA MET A 32 -18.17 5.70 1.75
C MET A 32 -16.75 6.17 2.06
N ILE A 33 -15.79 5.70 1.27
CA ILE A 33 -14.50 6.38 1.15
C ILE A 33 -14.78 7.68 0.42
N VAL A 34 -14.62 8.80 1.13
CA VAL A 34 -15.02 10.11 0.63
C VAL A 34 -13.88 10.76 -0.13
N GLU A 35 -12.67 10.64 0.40
CA GLU A 35 -11.51 11.33 -0.12
C GLU A 35 -10.26 10.63 0.37
N GLY A 36 -9.25 10.61 -0.49
CA GLY A 36 -7.91 10.28 -0.08
C GLY A 36 -7.06 11.56 0.06
N ARG A 37 -6.07 11.53 0.95
CA ARG A 37 -5.27 12.71 1.28
C ARG A 37 -3.78 12.35 1.28
N PRO A 38 -2.95 12.96 0.42
CA PRO A 38 -1.51 12.76 0.52
C PRO A 38 -0.96 13.47 1.77
N VAL A 39 -0.03 12.81 2.45
CA VAL A 39 0.75 13.35 3.57
C VAL A 39 2.20 13.35 3.12
N ARG A 40 2.78 14.54 2.97
CA ARG A 40 4.13 14.67 2.44
C ARG A 40 5.16 14.19 3.45
N GLY A 41 5.87 13.11 3.20
CA GLY A 41 6.82 12.51 4.12
C GLY A 41 6.18 11.85 5.35
N THR A 42 6.67 10.67 5.69
CA THR A 42 6.28 9.84 6.86
C THR A 42 6.17 10.60 8.18
N GLY A 43 7.09 11.51 8.48
CA GLY A 43 7.08 12.27 9.74
C GLY A 43 5.87 13.22 9.89
N ASN A 44 5.23 13.61 8.79
CA ASN A 44 4.15 14.61 8.83
C ASN A 44 2.79 14.05 9.24
N PHE A 45 2.64 12.73 9.40
CA PHE A 45 1.39 12.16 9.93
C PHE A 45 1.04 12.70 11.32
N VAL A 46 2.02 13.01 12.16
CA VAL A 46 1.81 13.63 13.49
C VAL A 46 1.12 14.99 13.37
N HIS A 47 1.43 15.75 12.32
CA HIS A 47 0.88 17.09 12.10
C HIS A 47 -0.45 17.06 11.33
N GLU A 48 -0.57 16.20 10.33
CA GLU A 48 -1.77 16.13 9.47
C GLU A 48 -2.93 15.37 10.12
N THR A 49 -2.66 14.32 10.90
CA THR A 49 -3.72 13.47 11.48
C THR A 49 -4.74 14.25 12.32
N PRO A 50 -4.36 15.15 13.25
CA PRO A 50 -5.31 15.98 13.98
C PRO A 50 -6.18 16.85 13.08
N ARG A 51 -5.59 17.39 12.01
CA ARG A 51 -6.30 18.24 11.04
C ARG A 51 -7.34 17.43 10.29
N LEU A 52 -6.99 16.24 9.81
CA LEU A 52 -7.90 15.35 9.09
C LEU A 52 -9.08 14.92 9.96
N LEU A 53 -8.85 14.62 11.25
CA LEU A 53 -9.88 14.20 12.20
C LEU A 53 -10.90 15.31 12.55
N ARG A 54 -10.55 16.58 12.34
CA ARG A 54 -11.38 17.75 12.68
C ARG A 54 -11.98 18.45 11.47
N THR A 55 -11.37 18.31 10.29
CA THR A 55 -11.77 19.06 9.09
C THR A 55 -13.10 18.51 8.55
N PRO A 56 -14.15 19.34 8.44
CA PRO A 56 -15.40 18.89 7.84
C PRO A 56 -15.23 18.54 6.37
N LEU A 57 -15.85 17.45 5.94
CA LEU A 57 -15.83 16.99 4.56
C LEU A 57 -16.76 17.86 3.70
N LYS A 58 -16.37 18.12 2.44
CA LYS A 58 -17.17 18.97 1.53
C LYS A 58 -18.58 18.42 1.31
N GLN A 59 -18.71 17.10 1.25
CA GLN A 59 -19.93 16.35 0.92
C GLN A 59 -20.91 16.30 2.10
N THR A 60 -20.42 16.08 3.31
CA THR A 60 -21.28 15.90 4.50
C THR A 60 -21.34 17.11 5.42
N LYS A 61 -20.43 18.08 5.27
CA LYS A 61 -20.23 19.22 6.18
C LYS A 61 -19.92 18.81 7.63
N LEU A 62 -19.57 17.54 7.86
CA LEU A 62 -19.19 16.99 9.15
C LEU A 62 -17.76 16.42 9.08
N PRO A 63 -17.03 16.36 10.22
CA PRO A 63 -15.76 15.64 10.29
C PRO A 63 -15.93 14.16 9.89
N PRO A 64 -14.86 13.49 9.42
CA PRO A 64 -14.94 12.09 9.05
C PRO A 64 -15.24 11.20 10.27
N ASP A 65 -16.04 10.15 10.07
CA ASP A 65 -16.27 9.12 11.08
C ASP A 65 -15.00 8.31 11.36
N ARG A 66 -14.11 8.19 10.37
CA ARG A 66 -12.86 7.45 10.45
C ARG A 66 -11.76 8.08 9.60
N VAL A 67 -10.55 8.11 10.14
CA VAL A 67 -9.31 8.43 9.40
C VAL A 67 -8.40 7.20 9.44
N VAL A 68 -7.96 6.74 8.27
CA VAL A 68 -7.01 5.63 8.14
C VAL A 68 -5.69 6.18 7.58
N CYS A 69 -4.62 6.11 8.34
CA CYS A 69 -3.28 6.49 7.88
C CYS A 69 -2.55 5.27 7.30
N LEU A 70 -2.04 5.43 6.07
CA LEU A 70 -1.33 4.40 5.32
C LEU A 70 0.08 4.86 5.03
N ALA A 71 1.05 4.06 5.46
CA ALA A 71 2.46 4.36 5.26
C ALA A 71 3.24 3.10 4.86
N ASP A 72 4.38 3.31 4.22
CA ASP A 72 5.33 2.26 3.86
C ASP A 72 6.08 1.80 5.12
N ALA A 73 6.16 0.48 5.30
CA ALA A 73 6.87 -0.14 6.42
C ALA A 73 8.38 -0.31 6.14
N ASP A 74 8.89 0.10 4.98
CA ASP A 74 10.31 -0.06 4.62
C ASP A 74 11.27 0.75 5.49
N ARG A 75 10.80 1.86 6.05
CA ARG A 75 11.56 2.78 6.90
C ARG A 75 10.80 3.06 8.20
N PRO A 76 10.66 2.05 9.08
CA PRO A 76 9.82 2.17 10.27
C PRO A 76 10.31 3.28 11.21
N GLN A 77 11.62 3.56 11.22
CA GLN A 77 12.21 4.64 12.01
C GLN A 77 11.72 6.04 11.62
N ASP A 78 11.23 6.23 10.40
CA ASP A 78 10.72 7.51 9.93
C ASP A 78 9.30 7.77 10.46
N LEU A 79 8.57 6.72 10.86
CA LEU A 79 7.23 6.77 11.45
C LEU A 79 7.25 6.72 12.98
N VAL A 80 8.17 5.94 13.55
CA VAL A 80 8.37 5.80 15.00
C VAL A 80 9.87 5.81 15.30
N PRO A 81 10.38 6.79 16.06
CA PRO A 81 11.80 6.86 16.39
C PRO A 81 12.30 5.56 17.02
N ARG A 82 13.39 5.01 16.45
CA ARG A 82 14.05 3.75 16.89
C ARG A 82 13.22 2.48 16.69
N ALA A 83 12.14 2.50 15.91
CA ALA A 83 11.45 1.27 15.56
C ALA A 83 12.38 0.31 14.79
N PRO A 84 12.37 -0.99 15.11
CA PRO A 84 13.24 -1.95 14.47
C PRO A 84 12.83 -2.16 13.00
N PRO A 85 13.79 -2.37 12.08
CA PRO A 85 13.48 -2.79 10.72
C PRO A 85 12.79 -4.15 10.72
N ALA A 86 12.11 -4.49 9.62
CA ALA A 86 11.55 -5.83 9.49
C ALA A 86 12.66 -6.90 9.61
N PRO A 87 12.40 -8.03 10.28
CA PRO A 87 13.41 -9.04 10.53
C PRO A 87 13.98 -9.60 9.22
N ALA A 88 15.31 -9.71 9.15
CA ALA A 88 15.99 -10.30 8.01
C ALA A 88 15.76 -11.82 7.99
N GLY A 89 15.45 -12.38 6.81
CA GLY A 89 15.24 -13.83 6.65
C GLY A 89 14.00 -14.39 7.37
N ALA A 90 13.09 -13.53 7.83
CA ALA A 90 11.83 -13.97 8.41
C ALA A 90 10.91 -14.61 7.37
N ASP A 91 10.14 -15.61 7.81
CA ASP A 91 9.01 -16.12 7.05
C ASP A 91 7.82 -15.15 7.06
N SER A 92 6.77 -15.47 6.31
CA SER A 92 5.56 -14.65 6.20
C SER A 92 4.89 -14.41 7.56
N ALA A 93 4.89 -15.40 8.47
CA ALA A 93 4.22 -15.30 9.75
C ALA A 93 4.95 -14.34 10.72
N ALA A 94 6.29 -14.42 10.74
CA ALA A 94 7.12 -13.49 11.49
C ALA A 94 6.99 -12.05 10.95
N LEU A 95 6.87 -11.86 9.63
CA LEU A 95 6.59 -10.56 9.03
C LEU A 95 5.19 -10.03 9.39
N ASP A 96 4.17 -10.90 9.42
CA ASP A 96 2.80 -10.55 9.86
C ASP A 96 2.79 -10.09 11.33
N GLN A 97 3.54 -10.79 12.19
CA GLN A 97 3.64 -10.40 13.60
C GLN A 97 4.38 -9.07 13.76
N TRP A 98 5.49 -8.89 13.04
CA TRP A 98 6.26 -7.65 13.08
C TRP A 98 5.42 -6.44 12.67
N VAL A 99 4.68 -6.52 11.56
CA VAL A 99 3.90 -5.38 11.07
C VAL A 99 2.75 -5.02 12.02
N ARG A 100 2.12 -6.01 12.68
CA ARG A 100 1.07 -5.76 13.69
C ARG A 100 1.62 -5.03 14.92
N VAL A 101 2.77 -5.47 15.42
CA VAL A 101 3.44 -4.80 16.56
C VAL A 101 3.86 -3.39 16.16
N PHE A 102 4.37 -3.23 14.95
CA PHE A 102 4.79 -1.92 14.43
C PHE A 102 3.60 -0.96 14.26
N GLU A 103 2.48 -1.40 13.69
CA GLU A 103 1.25 -0.62 13.57
C GLU A 103 0.72 -0.17 14.93
N ALA A 104 0.71 -1.05 15.94
CA ALA A 104 0.31 -0.69 17.30
C ALA A 104 1.22 0.42 17.86
N SER A 105 2.55 0.24 17.73
CA SER A 105 3.52 1.23 18.18
C SER A 105 3.38 2.56 17.45
N TRP A 106 3.09 2.54 16.14
CA TRP A 106 2.88 3.74 15.34
C TRP A 106 1.59 4.47 15.71
N LYS A 107 0.49 3.74 15.92
CA LYS A 107 -0.76 4.33 16.41
C LYS A 107 -0.55 5.03 17.75
N ASP A 108 0.11 4.37 18.70
CA ASP A 108 0.41 4.93 20.02
C ASP A 108 1.29 6.19 19.91
N HIS A 109 2.29 6.15 19.03
CA HIS A 109 3.14 7.29 18.73
C HIS A 109 2.31 8.47 18.18
N LEU A 110 1.46 8.25 17.18
CA LEU A 110 0.60 9.29 16.62
C LEU A 110 -0.34 9.90 17.66
N VAL A 111 -1.00 9.06 18.48
CA VAL A 111 -1.90 9.55 19.53
C VAL A 111 -1.17 10.44 20.52
N ARG A 112 0.02 10.01 20.97
CA ARG A 112 0.83 10.73 21.96
C ARG A 112 1.40 12.03 21.41
N GLU A 113 2.13 11.97 20.29
CA GLU A 113 2.83 13.14 19.74
C GLU A 113 1.85 14.18 19.20
N SER A 114 0.72 13.73 18.63
CA SER A 114 -0.31 14.64 18.11
C SER A 114 -1.30 15.10 19.18
N LYS A 115 -1.14 14.64 20.43
CA LYS A 115 -1.99 14.96 21.60
C LYS A 115 -3.48 14.76 21.30
N LEU A 116 -3.84 13.62 20.73
CA LEU A 116 -5.23 13.32 20.38
C LEU A 116 -6.06 13.07 21.64
N SER A 117 -7.29 13.58 21.65
CA SER A 117 -8.28 13.17 22.66
C SER A 117 -8.67 11.71 22.44
N GLU A 118 -9.21 11.06 23.47
CA GLU A 118 -9.69 9.68 23.39
C GLU A 118 -10.73 9.50 22.26
N GLU A 119 -11.66 10.44 22.13
CA GLU A 119 -12.65 10.46 21.04
C GLU A 119 -11.98 10.52 19.66
N ALA A 120 -10.99 11.40 19.48
CA ALA A 120 -10.27 11.51 18.20
C ALA A 120 -9.42 10.26 17.92
N ALA A 121 -8.77 9.70 18.94
CA ALA A 121 -7.98 8.47 18.84
C ALA A 121 -8.84 7.25 18.48
N SER A 122 -10.10 7.20 18.93
CA SER A 122 -11.05 6.12 18.61
C SER A 122 -11.41 6.07 17.11
N ARG A 123 -11.33 7.20 16.42
CA ARG A 123 -11.59 7.33 14.97
C ARG A 123 -10.34 7.13 14.11
N LEU A 124 -9.16 7.02 14.74
CA LEU A 124 -7.87 6.84 14.07
C LEU A 124 -7.53 5.35 13.92
N TYR A 125 -7.20 4.97 12.69
CA TYR A 125 -6.66 3.67 12.35
C TYR A 125 -5.38 3.86 11.54
N VAL A 126 -4.49 2.89 11.64
CA VAL A 126 -3.24 2.88 10.90
C VAL A 126 -3.10 1.54 10.19
N CYS A 127 -2.46 1.54 9.03
CA CYS A 127 -2.02 0.32 8.37
C CYS A 127 -0.68 0.58 7.69
N CYS A 128 0.27 -0.30 7.94
CA CYS A 128 1.59 -0.25 7.34
C CYS A 128 1.64 -1.24 6.18
N MET A 129 1.97 -0.73 5.00
CA MET A 129 2.15 -1.53 3.79
C MET A 129 3.59 -2.06 3.82
N ARG A 130 3.79 -3.38 3.88
CA ARG A 130 5.14 -3.94 3.90
C ARG A 130 5.86 -3.83 2.58
N TRP A 131 5.11 -3.56 1.52
CA TRP A 131 5.52 -3.69 0.15
C TRP A 131 5.41 -2.36 -0.55
N SER A 132 6.28 -2.14 -1.53
CA SER A 132 6.31 -0.88 -2.25
C SER A 132 5.34 -0.87 -3.43
N LYS A 133 5.09 0.30 -4.01
CA LYS A 133 4.38 0.48 -5.28
C LYS A 133 4.84 -0.54 -6.35
N GLU A 134 6.14 -0.76 -6.43
CA GLU A 134 6.77 -1.71 -7.33
C GLU A 134 6.36 -3.17 -7.03
N SER A 135 6.16 -3.54 -5.77
CA SER A 135 5.74 -4.90 -5.40
C SER A 135 4.34 -5.24 -5.94
N LEU A 136 3.44 -4.26 -6.04
CA LEU A 136 2.13 -4.48 -6.68
C LEU A 136 2.25 -4.87 -8.15
N LEU A 137 3.24 -4.31 -8.85
CA LEU A 137 3.44 -4.57 -10.27
C LEU A 137 3.92 -6.00 -10.53
N VAL A 138 4.70 -6.58 -9.61
CA VAL A 138 5.12 -7.99 -9.68
C VAL A 138 4.17 -8.95 -9.00
N ALA A 139 3.20 -8.48 -8.21
CA ALA A 139 2.21 -9.32 -7.56
C ALA A 139 1.26 -10.00 -8.56
N CYS A 140 1.07 -9.42 -9.74
CA CYS A 140 0.33 -10.03 -10.85
C CYS A 140 1.17 -9.95 -12.14
N PRO A 141 2.13 -10.88 -12.35
CA PRO A 141 3.04 -10.87 -13.50
C PRO A 141 2.30 -10.86 -14.85
N ASP A 142 1.15 -11.52 -14.95
CA ASP A 142 0.37 -11.56 -16.19
C ASP A 142 -0.16 -10.19 -16.60
N ALA A 143 -0.62 -9.38 -15.64
CA ALA A 143 -1.06 -8.01 -15.93
C ALA A 143 0.11 -7.15 -16.44
N LEU A 144 1.30 -7.31 -15.84
CA LEU A 144 2.53 -6.64 -16.28
C LEU A 144 2.93 -7.07 -17.70
N LEU A 145 2.83 -8.36 -18.01
CA LEU A 145 3.12 -8.92 -19.34
C LEU A 145 2.14 -8.49 -20.41
N GLU A 146 0.86 -8.29 -20.07
CA GLU A 146 -0.12 -7.73 -21.00
C GLU A 146 0.20 -6.27 -21.33
N HIS A 147 0.55 -5.47 -20.33
CA HIS A 147 0.95 -4.08 -20.53
C HIS A 147 2.23 -3.94 -21.34
N ALA A 148 3.17 -4.88 -21.21
CA ALA A 148 4.38 -4.89 -22.00
C ALA A 148 4.11 -4.96 -23.53
N GLY A 149 2.93 -5.46 -23.95
CA GLY A 149 2.50 -5.48 -25.34
C GLY A 149 3.51 -6.20 -26.25
N GLY A 150 4.00 -5.53 -27.30
CA GLY A 150 5.01 -6.09 -28.21
C GLY A 150 6.35 -6.46 -27.54
N ARG A 151 6.58 -6.04 -26.29
CA ARG A 151 7.77 -6.36 -25.48
C ARG A 151 7.55 -7.54 -24.52
N ARG A 152 6.38 -8.18 -24.58
CA ARG A 152 5.95 -9.25 -23.68
C ARG A 152 7.02 -10.32 -23.44
N GLU A 153 7.60 -10.89 -24.50
CA GLU A 153 8.60 -11.95 -24.38
C GLU A 153 9.87 -11.49 -23.66
N ARG A 154 10.30 -10.25 -23.91
CA ARG A 154 11.47 -9.67 -23.24
C ARG A 154 11.20 -9.41 -21.76
N VAL A 155 10.01 -8.92 -21.42
CA VAL A 155 9.61 -8.71 -20.02
C VAL A 155 9.45 -10.05 -19.29
N ARG A 156 8.89 -11.07 -19.94
CA ARG A 156 8.80 -12.43 -19.42
C ARG A 156 10.18 -12.99 -19.07
N ALA A 157 11.12 -12.94 -20.02
CA ALA A 157 12.49 -13.40 -19.78
C ALA A 157 13.19 -12.66 -18.62
N LEU A 158 12.88 -11.37 -18.41
CA LEU A 158 13.41 -10.61 -17.28
C LEU A 158 12.80 -11.04 -15.94
N LEU A 159 11.49 -11.27 -15.90
CA LEU A 159 10.80 -11.77 -14.70
C LEU A 159 11.26 -13.19 -14.34
N ASP A 160 11.45 -14.05 -15.35
CA ASP A 160 11.95 -15.42 -15.18
C ASP A 160 13.41 -15.44 -14.70
N ALA A 161 14.19 -14.41 -15.02
CA ALA A 161 15.57 -14.25 -14.56
C ALA A 161 15.68 -13.65 -13.14
N CYS A 162 14.58 -13.20 -12.55
CA CYS A 162 14.60 -12.75 -11.15
C CYS A 162 14.80 -13.95 -10.22
N VAL A 163 15.51 -13.74 -9.10
CA VAL A 163 15.87 -14.81 -8.18
C VAL A 163 15.21 -14.57 -6.82
N PRO A 164 14.22 -15.38 -6.40
CA PRO A 164 13.50 -16.40 -7.17
C PRO A 164 12.47 -15.80 -8.15
N ALA A 165 12.07 -16.51 -9.21
CA ALA A 165 11.15 -15.96 -10.21
C ALA A 165 9.74 -15.73 -9.60
N PRO A 166 9.08 -14.56 -9.81
CA PRO A 166 7.83 -14.22 -9.13
C PRO A 166 6.70 -15.23 -9.37
N ALA A 167 6.60 -15.74 -10.60
CA ALA A 167 5.55 -16.68 -11.01
C ALA A 167 5.67 -18.05 -10.34
N THR A 168 6.85 -18.42 -9.84
CA THR A 168 7.10 -19.71 -9.19
C THR A 168 6.83 -19.71 -7.69
N LEU A 169 6.60 -18.54 -7.10
CA LEU A 169 6.43 -18.40 -5.66
C LEU A 169 4.99 -18.64 -5.23
N SER A 170 4.86 -19.27 -4.06
CA SER A 170 3.62 -19.21 -3.29
C SER A 170 3.35 -17.77 -2.85
N ALA A 171 2.11 -17.47 -2.47
CA ALA A 171 1.76 -16.15 -1.94
C ALA A 171 2.57 -15.77 -0.70
N ALA A 172 2.82 -16.72 0.20
CA ALA A 172 3.60 -16.49 1.42
C ALA A 172 5.08 -16.20 1.11
N ASP A 173 5.69 -16.96 0.19
CA ASP A 173 7.09 -16.75 -0.19
C ASP A 173 7.25 -15.44 -0.98
N PHE A 174 6.25 -15.08 -1.79
CA PHE A 174 6.24 -13.82 -2.51
C PHE A 174 6.33 -12.61 -1.56
N VAL A 175 5.53 -12.60 -0.48
CA VAL A 175 5.54 -11.53 0.53
C VAL A 175 6.93 -11.34 1.14
N VAL A 176 7.67 -12.43 1.33
CA VAL A 176 9.04 -12.40 1.86
C VAL A 176 10.03 -11.91 0.81
N SER A 177 10.05 -12.53 -0.38
CA SER A 177 11.06 -12.31 -1.41
C SER A 177 10.90 -10.97 -2.15
N TYR A 178 9.68 -10.51 -2.38
CA TYR A 178 9.38 -9.33 -3.19
C TYR A 178 8.93 -8.11 -2.37
N ARG A 179 9.27 -8.10 -1.09
CA ARG A 179 9.10 -6.92 -0.22
C ARG A 179 9.84 -5.69 -0.76
N LYS A 180 11.05 -5.91 -1.31
CA LYS A 180 11.90 -4.90 -1.94
C LYS A 180 12.29 -5.36 -3.35
N PRO A 181 11.40 -5.20 -4.34
CA PRO A 181 11.54 -5.84 -5.65
C PRO A 181 12.49 -5.10 -6.59
N THR A 182 13.19 -4.06 -6.12
CA THR A 182 13.98 -3.12 -6.93
C THR A 182 14.96 -3.82 -7.86
N GLU A 183 15.70 -4.82 -7.36
CA GLU A 183 16.70 -5.53 -8.18
C GLU A 183 16.08 -6.29 -9.36
N CYS A 184 14.89 -6.88 -9.16
CA CYS A 184 14.15 -7.54 -10.22
C CYS A 184 13.55 -6.51 -11.20
N LEU A 185 12.98 -5.45 -10.67
CA LEU A 185 12.17 -4.51 -11.44
C LEU A 185 12.95 -3.42 -12.17
N ASP A 186 14.17 -3.09 -11.74
CA ASP A 186 15.01 -2.09 -12.42
C ASP A 186 15.22 -2.45 -13.90
N ARG A 187 15.47 -3.73 -14.19
CA ARG A 187 15.65 -4.23 -15.56
C ARG A 187 14.34 -4.28 -16.34
N VAL A 188 13.25 -4.66 -15.68
CA VAL A 188 11.91 -4.70 -16.28
C VAL A 188 11.46 -3.29 -16.68
N PHE A 189 11.65 -2.31 -15.81
CA PHE A 189 11.27 -0.93 -16.09
C PHE A 189 12.13 -0.28 -17.16
N GLN A 190 13.42 -0.62 -17.28
CA GLN A 190 14.21 -0.16 -18.42
C GLN A 190 13.61 -0.58 -19.76
N VAL A 191 13.00 -1.78 -19.83
CA VAL A 191 12.35 -2.28 -21.05
C VAL A 191 10.97 -1.67 -21.28
N ILE A 192 10.17 -1.50 -20.22
CA ILE A 192 8.79 -0.98 -20.34
C ILE A 192 8.76 0.55 -20.49
N ALA A 193 9.65 1.28 -19.81
CA ALA A 193 9.71 2.75 -19.83
C ALA A 193 10.58 3.32 -20.96
N ASP A 194 11.36 2.47 -21.65
CA ASP A 194 12.37 2.86 -22.65
C ASP A 194 13.38 3.92 -22.11
N ARG A 195 13.48 4.03 -20.77
CA ARG A 195 14.28 5.01 -20.02
C ARG A 195 14.71 4.42 -18.67
N HIS A 196 15.74 5.03 -18.08
CA HIS A 196 16.20 4.71 -16.73
C HIS A 196 15.12 5.09 -15.71
N TYR A 197 14.40 4.09 -15.19
CA TYR A 197 13.49 4.24 -14.05
C TYR A 197 14.26 4.85 -12.87
N LYS A 198 13.66 5.83 -12.20
CA LYS A 198 14.13 6.34 -10.91
C LYS A 198 13.03 6.11 -9.89
N LYS A 199 13.38 5.51 -8.75
CA LYS A 199 12.48 5.35 -7.61
C LYS A 199 11.83 6.69 -7.25
N GLY A 200 10.51 6.72 -7.10
CA GLY A 200 9.75 7.93 -6.75
C GLY A 200 9.57 8.94 -7.91
N ARG A 201 9.79 8.54 -9.16
CA ARG A 201 9.45 9.38 -10.32
C ARG A 201 8.04 9.06 -10.80
N ASP A 202 7.25 10.12 -11.03
CA ASP A 202 5.90 10.08 -11.60
C ASP A 202 5.94 9.77 -13.10
N ASP A 203 6.44 8.59 -13.47
CA ASP A 203 6.12 8.04 -14.79
C ASP A 203 4.67 7.51 -14.69
N GLU A 204 3.71 8.42 -14.92
CA GLU A 204 2.26 8.23 -14.80
C GLU A 204 1.73 6.95 -15.48
N ASP A 205 2.45 6.38 -16.44
CA ASP A 205 1.97 5.28 -17.28
C ASP A 205 2.28 3.87 -16.77
N LEU A 206 3.31 3.67 -15.94
CA LEU A 206 3.67 2.33 -15.45
C LEU A 206 2.76 1.83 -14.34
N LEU A 207 2.10 2.72 -13.58
CA LEU A 207 1.05 2.35 -12.61
C LEU A 207 -0.37 2.48 -13.12
N ARG A 208 -0.58 3.22 -14.22
CA ARG A 208 -1.79 3.06 -15.03
C ARG A 208 -1.93 1.64 -15.60
N LEU A 209 -1.01 0.72 -15.30
CA LEU A 209 -1.24 -0.72 -15.22
C LEU A 209 -2.51 -1.01 -14.42
N ARG A 210 -3.60 -0.95 -15.19
CA ARG A 210 -4.96 -1.02 -14.73
C ARG A 210 -5.12 -2.25 -13.86
N ILE A 211 -5.52 -1.99 -12.62
CA ILE A 211 -6.25 -2.97 -11.80
C ILE A 211 -7.70 -3.01 -12.30
N LYS A 212 -7.81 -3.35 -13.59
CA LYS A 212 -8.96 -3.87 -14.31
C LYS A 212 -8.35 -4.73 -15.42
N PRO A 213 -8.68 -6.03 -15.51
CA PRO A 213 -10.05 -6.50 -15.46
C PRO A 213 -10.28 -7.74 -14.57
N ASP A 214 -11.55 -7.92 -14.18
CA ASP A 214 -12.14 -9.04 -13.42
C ASP A 214 -11.64 -9.27 -11.98
N ALA A 215 -12.44 -10.05 -11.23
CA ALA A 215 -12.23 -10.31 -9.81
C ALA A 215 -11.04 -11.25 -9.54
N ALA A 216 -10.63 -12.08 -10.51
CA ALA A 216 -9.58 -13.08 -10.33
C ALA A 216 -8.21 -12.43 -10.17
N ARG A 217 -7.87 -11.43 -11.00
CA ARG A 217 -6.59 -10.71 -10.88
C ARG A 217 -6.49 -9.90 -9.60
N ARG A 218 -7.62 -9.31 -9.16
CA ARG A 218 -7.69 -8.63 -7.86
C ARG A 218 -7.50 -9.63 -6.72
N ALA A 219 -8.08 -10.82 -6.80
CA ALA A 219 -7.85 -11.88 -5.82
C ALA A 219 -6.37 -12.35 -5.78
N GLU A 220 -5.71 -12.45 -6.94
CA GLU A 220 -4.28 -12.79 -7.00
C GLU A 220 -3.42 -11.73 -6.29
N VAL A 221 -3.61 -10.44 -6.63
CA VAL A 221 -2.92 -9.33 -5.96
C VAL A 221 -3.18 -9.37 -4.45
N MET A 222 -4.43 -9.60 -4.03
CA MET A 222 -4.78 -9.71 -2.61
C MET A 222 -4.08 -10.87 -1.89
N SER A 223 -3.85 -11.99 -2.58
CA SER A 223 -3.15 -13.14 -1.99
C SER A 223 -1.68 -12.82 -1.74
N ARG A 224 -1.04 -12.10 -2.65
CA ARG A 224 0.39 -11.72 -2.61
C ARG A 224 0.66 -10.40 -1.87
N CYS A 225 -0.38 -9.63 -1.60
CA CYS A 225 -0.33 -8.37 -0.85
C CYS A 225 -1.32 -8.40 0.32
N PRO A 226 -1.07 -9.23 1.35
CA PRO A 226 -1.99 -9.44 2.48
C PRO A 226 -2.33 -8.15 3.24
N ASP A 227 -1.48 -7.12 3.18
CA ASP A 227 -1.76 -5.81 3.79
C ASP A 227 -2.98 -5.11 3.18
N LEU A 228 -3.30 -5.35 1.91
CA LEU A 228 -4.56 -4.89 1.32
C LEU A 228 -5.76 -5.55 2.01
N GLY A 229 -5.64 -6.83 2.36
CA GLY A 229 -6.67 -7.56 3.13
C GLY A 229 -6.92 -6.89 4.46
N ARG A 230 -5.85 -6.66 5.22
CA ARG A 230 -5.91 -6.00 6.54
C ARG A 230 -6.48 -4.58 6.44
N LEU A 231 -6.06 -3.84 5.40
CA LEU A 231 -6.61 -2.52 5.10
C LEU A 231 -8.12 -2.58 4.86
N LEU A 232 -8.61 -3.54 4.05
CA LEU A 232 -10.04 -3.70 3.82
C LEU A 232 -10.81 -4.02 5.10
N ASP A 233 -10.26 -4.86 5.97
CA ASP A 233 -10.87 -5.21 7.26
C ASP A 233 -10.97 -3.98 8.19
N VAL A 234 -9.94 -3.12 8.18
CA VAL A 234 -9.95 -1.80 8.86
C VAL A 234 -10.97 -0.85 8.23
N LEU A 235 -11.19 -0.96 6.93
CA LEU A 235 -12.10 -0.12 6.16
C LEU A 235 -13.57 -0.59 6.27
N GLY A 236 -13.84 -1.83 6.67
CA GLY A 236 -15.16 -2.32 7.05
C GLY A 236 -15.19 -3.84 7.31
N PRO A 237 -15.86 -4.31 8.38
CA PRO A 237 -16.79 -5.43 8.28
C PRO A 237 -18.08 -5.01 7.56
#